data_AF-A0A3B3ZVS7-F1
#
_entry.id   AF-A0A3B3ZVS7-F1
#
_cell.length_a   1.000
_cell.length_b   1.000
_cell.length_c   1.000
_cell.angle_alpha   90.00
_cell.angle_beta   90.00
_cell.angle_gamma   90.00
#
_symmetry.space_group_name_H-M   'P 1'
#
loop_
_entity.id
_entity.type
_entity.pdbx_description
1 polymer ?
#
loop_
_entity_poly.entity_id
_entity_poly.type
_entity_poly.pdbx_seq_one_letter_code
_entity_poly.pdbx_strand_id
1 'polypeptide(L)'
;SVQGHPGRHALLTCIKHSLTSVAFPAIGTGQGNVAARTVADAMLDAVVEVLRKNPNSCLKNVRIVIFQKQMLPDFHDSLQQRSATGSLYLSSDVFTYDHVLSSAFFSSSSPDKTQTTSDFVRDALKPAPVCFHICGESASKINLAKQKINSVLTKNLLSESIKDEMVFSLSQDQLRRLDEVQRSSEVGIKVEGINGEGSIHIEGLAQDVASAIKLIHGILKAARLEEDLNQKAALLSAVIEWQYAAPGQDFHSFDLKTNYELEQALEAKKSQVKVKLNGQEVTVKLPDGPATNKSGQSLKIQRVNKSSDLPPSWEQMDSFSTKVLPVAPGSPEYSTVEQQFKASCNRNIIKIERVQNPALWQSLQIKRRAMDVKNGHQNNERQLFHGTSQDTIAFINEHGFNRSYAGKNATVHGKGTYFAVKAQYSSSNTYSRPSATGEKFMYLCSVLTGDFTTGAQDMIEPPLKKAGTTEKYDSVVDNTQNPSMFIVFHDSHAYPDYLITFK
;
A
#
# COMPACT_ATOMS: atom_id res chain seq x y z
N SER A 1 9.46 50.91 -7.37
CA SER A 1 9.30 50.37 -8.72
C SER A 1 9.47 48.85 -8.68
N VAL A 2 8.40 48.11 -8.42
CA VAL A 2 8.39 46.64 -8.40
C VAL A 2 8.18 46.15 -9.84
N GLN A 3 9.21 46.28 -10.67
CA GLN A 3 9.21 45.77 -12.03
C GLN A 3 9.88 44.39 -12.05
N GLY A 4 9.08 43.36 -12.36
CA GLY A 4 9.55 42.06 -12.83
C GLY A 4 9.51 40.93 -11.80
N HIS A 5 8.31 40.46 -11.42
CA HIS A 5 8.19 39.16 -10.75
C HIS A 5 8.61 38.05 -11.75
N PRO A 6 9.67 37.25 -11.50
CA PRO A 6 10.22 36.35 -12.51
C PRO A 6 9.23 35.26 -12.97
N GLY A 7 8.34 34.82 -12.06
CA GLY A 7 7.22 33.92 -12.38
C GLY A 7 6.27 34.46 -13.45
N ARG A 8 6.02 35.78 -13.50
CA ARG A 8 5.15 36.39 -14.52
C ARG A 8 5.75 36.28 -15.92
N HIS A 9 7.07 36.48 -16.04
CA HIS A 9 7.76 36.37 -17.33
C HIS A 9 7.76 34.94 -17.85
N ALA A 10 7.97 33.95 -16.96
CA ALA A 10 7.88 32.54 -17.30
C ALA A 10 6.47 32.17 -17.83
N LEU A 11 5.41 32.64 -17.16
CA LEU A 11 4.03 32.41 -17.58
C LEU A 11 3.74 33.02 -18.95
N LEU A 12 4.10 34.29 -19.18
CA LEU A 12 3.88 34.97 -20.46
C LEU A 12 4.67 34.32 -21.62
N THR A 13 5.88 33.82 -21.34
CA THR A 13 6.68 33.08 -22.31
C THR A 13 5.99 31.76 -22.69
N CYS A 14 5.44 31.03 -21.71
CA CYS A 14 4.69 29.81 -21.97
C CYS A 14 3.45 30.06 -22.84
N ILE A 15 2.74 31.16 -22.59
CA ILE A 15 1.59 31.56 -23.41
C ILE A 15 2.02 31.91 -24.84
N LYS A 16 3.10 32.70 -25.00
CA LYS A 16 3.65 33.08 -26.31
C LYS A 16 4.05 31.88 -27.16
N HIS A 17 4.57 30.82 -26.53
CA HIS A 17 5.02 29.60 -27.20
C HIS A 17 3.98 28.46 -27.18
N SER A 18 2.73 28.75 -26.79
CA SER A 18 1.63 27.77 -26.73
C SER A 18 1.95 26.51 -25.90
N LEU A 19 2.75 26.66 -24.84
CA LEU A 19 3.09 25.56 -23.94
C LEU A 19 1.93 25.24 -23.00
N THR A 20 1.76 23.94 -22.70
CA THR A 20 0.65 23.45 -21.88
C THR A 20 0.97 23.35 -20.39
N SER A 21 2.25 23.43 -20.01
CA SER A 21 2.68 23.36 -18.62
C SER A 21 3.92 24.20 -18.35
N VAL A 22 4.08 24.68 -17.11
CA VAL A 22 5.28 25.36 -16.64
C VAL A 22 5.62 24.94 -15.21
N ALA A 23 6.92 24.82 -14.90
CA ALA A 23 7.42 24.62 -13.56
C ALA A 23 8.49 25.66 -13.24
N PHE A 24 8.40 26.31 -12.08
CA PHE A 24 9.42 27.26 -11.61
C PHE A 24 9.50 27.26 -10.09
N PRO A 25 10.69 27.52 -9.52
CA PRO A 25 10.86 27.46 -8.07
C PRO A 25 10.20 28.63 -7.35
N ALA A 26 10.05 28.54 -6.03
CA ALA A 26 9.73 29.68 -5.18
C ALA A 26 10.89 30.68 -5.19
N ILE A 27 10.72 31.83 -5.85
CA ILE A 27 11.81 32.80 -6.10
C ILE A 27 11.72 33.94 -5.08
N GLY A 28 12.81 34.17 -4.33
CA GLY A 28 12.91 35.25 -3.33
C GLY A 28 13.10 34.75 -1.89
N THR A 29 12.91 33.46 -1.64
CA THR A 29 13.14 32.79 -0.36
C THR A 29 14.53 32.15 -0.27
N GLY A 30 15.17 32.21 0.90
CA GLY A 30 16.59 31.85 1.08
C GLY A 30 17.45 33.10 1.27
N GLN A 31 18.50 33.28 0.46
CA GLN A 31 19.39 34.46 0.58
C GLN A 31 18.71 35.82 0.31
N GLY A 32 17.51 35.83 -0.29
CA GLY A 32 16.71 37.05 -0.50
C GLY A 32 15.93 37.53 0.74
N ASN A 33 15.88 36.73 1.82
CA ASN A 33 15.28 37.04 3.11
C ASN A 33 13.82 37.55 3.09
N VAL A 34 13.04 37.18 2.07
CA VAL A 34 11.61 37.49 1.98
C VAL A 34 10.79 36.39 2.66
N ALA A 35 9.77 36.78 3.42
CA ALA A 35 8.86 35.84 4.08
C ALA A 35 8.17 34.92 3.06
N ALA A 36 8.08 33.62 3.37
CA ALA A 36 7.57 32.61 2.46
C ALA A 36 6.10 32.86 2.08
N ARG A 37 5.30 33.39 3.02
CA ARG A 37 3.94 33.86 2.75
C ARG A 37 3.87 34.93 1.66
N THR A 38 4.73 35.94 1.73
CA THR A 38 4.76 37.03 0.74
C THR A 38 5.14 36.52 -0.65
N VAL A 39 6.08 35.57 -0.73
CA VAL A 39 6.46 34.93 -1.99
C VAL A 39 5.33 34.07 -2.55
N ALA A 40 4.64 33.30 -1.69
CA ALA A 40 3.48 32.51 -2.07
C ALA A 40 2.37 33.36 -2.67
N ASP A 41 1.98 34.43 -1.97
CA ASP A 41 0.92 35.33 -2.41
C ASP A 41 1.27 35.99 -3.75
N ALA A 42 2.49 36.51 -3.89
CA ALA A 42 2.91 37.21 -5.10
C ALA A 42 3.02 36.28 -6.32
N MET A 43 3.48 35.03 -6.14
CA MET A 43 3.55 34.04 -7.22
C MET A 43 2.16 33.59 -7.66
N LEU A 44 1.27 33.31 -6.72
CA LEU A 44 -0.09 32.86 -7.02
C LEU A 44 -0.93 33.99 -7.63
N ASP A 45 -0.77 35.23 -7.17
CA ASP A 45 -1.41 36.40 -7.78
C ASP A 45 -0.94 36.61 -9.22
N ALA A 46 0.35 36.40 -9.51
CA ALA A 46 0.86 36.45 -10.87
C ALA A 46 0.24 35.38 -11.78
N VAL A 47 0.02 34.16 -11.26
CA VAL A 47 -0.68 33.09 -11.99
C VAL A 47 -2.12 33.50 -12.30
N VAL A 48 -2.86 33.94 -11.28
CA VAL A 48 -4.26 34.38 -11.43
C VAL A 48 -4.36 35.53 -12.42
N GLU A 49 -3.51 36.54 -12.30
CA GLU A 49 -3.56 37.73 -13.16
C GLU A 49 -3.25 37.38 -14.63
N VAL A 50 -2.21 36.57 -14.88
CA VAL A 50 -1.80 36.21 -16.23
C VAL A 50 -2.85 35.33 -16.91
N LEU A 51 -3.42 34.35 -16.20
CA LEU A 51 -4.46 33.49 -16.76
C LEU A 51 -5.78 34.25 -17.00
N ARG A 52 -6.16 35.15 -16.09
CA ARG A 52 -7.35 36.00 -16.28
C ARG A 52 -7.22 36.92 -17.50
N LYS A 53 -6.03 37.44 -17.78
CA LYS A 53 -5.76 38.28 -18.96
C LYS A 53 -5.62 37.48 -20.26
N ASN A 54 -5.47 36.15 -20.20
CA ASN A 54 -5.26 35.28 -21.36
C ASN A 54 -6.18 34.04 -21.30
N PRO A 55 -7.52 34.22 -21.39
CA PRO A 55 -8.48 33.13 -21.19
C PRO A 55 -8.37 32.01 -22.25
N ASN A 56 -7.81 32.31 -23.43
CA ASN A 56 -7.62 31.36 -24.52
C ASN A 56 -6.23 30.68 -24.51
N SER A 57 -5.47 30.78 -23.41
CA SER A 57 -4.12 30.20 -23.37
C SER A 57 -4.15 28.66 -23.35
N CYS A 58 -3.13 28.03 -23.95
CA CYS A 58 -2.94 26.58 -23.90
C CYS A 58 -2.39 26.08 -22.56
N LEU A 59 -1.99 26.98 -21.65
CA LEU A 59 -1.36 26.66 -20.38
C LEU A 59 -2.39 26.10 -19.39
N LYS A 60 -2.26 24.81 -19.07
CA LYS A 60 -3.16 24.07 -18.19
C LYS A 60 -2.57 23.78 -16.82
N ASN A 61 -1.25 23.56 -16.75
CA ASN A 61 -0.57 23.11 -15.53
C ASN A 61 0.53 24.09 -15.09
N VAL A 62 0.43 24.62 -13.87
CA VAL A 62 1.48 25.46 -13.26
C VAL A 62 1.98 24.77 -11.99
N ARG A 63 3.28 24.45 -11.94
CA ARG A 63 3.94 23.82 -10.79
C ARG A 63 4.90 24.80 -10.13
N ILE A 64 4.70 25.06 -8.84
CA ILE A 64 5.63 25.85 -8.03
C ILE A 64 6.50 24.88 -7.22
N VAL A 65 7.83 24.95 -7.40
CA VAL A 65 8.78 24.05 -6.72
C VAL A 65 9.28 24.70 -5.43
N ILE A 66 9.00 24.07 -4.29
CA ILE A 66 9.40 24.55 -2.96
C ILE A 66 10.58 23.72 -2.47
N PHE A 67 11.73 24.36 -2.23
CA PHE A 67 12.96 23.67 -1.82
C PHE A 67 13.13 23.53 -0.30
N GLN A 68 12.47 24.37 0.49
CA GLN A 68 12.60 24.39 1.96
C GLN A 68 11.28 23.93 2.60
N LYS A 69 11.32 22.86 3.40
CA LYS A 69 10.12 22.25 4.00
C LYS A 69 9.30 23.26 4.82
N GLN A 70 9.97 24.18 5.53
CA GLN A 70 9.30 25.18 6.37
C GLN A 70 8.41 26.17 5.59
N MET A 71 8.55 26.27 4.26
CA MET A 71 7.74 27.18 3.44
C MET A 71 6.43 26.57 2.97
N LEU A 72 6.27 25.25 3.08
CA LEU A 72 5.09 24.52 2.58
C LEU A 72 3.78 25.04 3.19
N PRO A 73 3.67 25.30 4.51
CA PRO A 73 2.42 25.78 5.11
C PRO A 73 1.97 27.12 4.50
N ASP A 74 2.90 28.06 4.33
CA ASP A 74 2.60 29.38 3.77
C ASP A 74 2.08 29.32 2.33
N PHE A 75 2.67 28.45 1.50
CA PHE A 75 2.23 28.22 0.12
C PHE A 75 0.88 27.50 0.04
N HIS A 76 0.68 26.52 0.93
CA HIS A 76 -0.57 25.79 1.01
C HIS A 76 -1.73 26.70 1.42
N ASP A 77 -1.56 27.50 2.48
CA ASP A 77 -2.58 28.42 2.96
C ASP A 77 -2.90 29.52 1.95
N SER A 78 -1.88 30.02 1.24
CA SER A 78 -2.03 31.02 0.17
C SER A 78 -2.81 30.47 -1.03
N LEU A 79 -2.61 29.18 -1.35
CA LEU A 79 -3.34 28.47 -2.40
C LEU A 79 -4.80 28.21 -1.98
N GLN A 80 -5.03 27.76 -0.75
CA GLN A 80 -6.38 27.48 -0.21
C GLN A 80 -7.27 28.73 -0.16
N GLN A 81 -6.71 29.89 0.20
CA GLN A 81 -7.45 31.15 0.18
C GLN A 81 -7.93 31.53 -1.24
N ARG A 82 -7.14 31.23 -2.27
CA ARG A 82 -7.44 31.55 -3.68
C ARG A 82 -8.39 30.55 -4.34
N SER A 83 -8.41 29.30 -3.85
CA SER A 83 -9.44 28.33 -4.23
C SER A 83 -10.79 28.65 -3.58
N ALA A 84 -10.81 29.09 -2.32
CA ALA A 84 -12.04 29.47 -1.61
C ALA A 84 -12.74 30.70 -2.23
N THR A 85 -11.99 31.58 -2.90
CA THR A 85 -12.50 32.76 -3.61
C THR A 85 -12.87 32.48 -5.07
N GLY A 86 -12.83 31.22 -5.52
CA GLY A 86 -13.23 30.81 -6.87
C GLY A 86 -12.31 31.30 -8.00
N SER A 87 -11.10 31.78 -7.68
CA SER A 87 -10.17 32.35 -8.68
C SER A 87 -9.29 31.30 -9.38
N LEU A 88 -9.20 30.06 -8.87
CA LEU A 88 -8.45 28.95 -9.46
C LEU A 88 -9.19 27.63 -9.23
N TYR A 89 -9.31 26.78 -10.26
CA TYR A 89 -9.72 25.40 -10.10
C TYR A 89 -8.49 24.53 -9.80
N LEU A 90 -8.50 23.84 -8.66
CA LEU A 90 -7.42 22.93 -8.25
C LEU A 90 -7.69 21.51 -8.79
N SER A 91 -6.80 20.99 -9.62
CA SER A 91 -6.64 19.54 -9.78
C SER A 91 -5.73 19.05 -8.65
N SER A 92 -6.22 18.14 -7.81
CA SER A 92 -5.49 17.63 -6.64
C SER A 92 -4.36 16.67 -7.07
N ASP A 93 -3.28 17.22 -7.63
CA ASP A 93 -2.00 16.51 -7.80
C ASP A 93 -0.91 17.30 -7.08
N VAL A 94 -0.97 17.32 -5.74
CA VAL A 94 0.13 17.80 -4.90
C VAL A 94 0.96 16.58 -4.50
N PHE A 95 2.05 16.36 -5.23
CA PHE A 95 3.11 15.44 -4.80
C PHE A 95 3.96 16.09 -3.70
N THR A 96 3.91 15.44 -2.52
CA THR A 96 4.98 15.21 -1.51
C THR A 96 5.08 16.04 -0.21
N TYR A 97 5.39 15.26 0.84
CA TYR A 97 5.95 15.57 2.16
C TYR A 97 5.02 15.92 3.32
N ASP A 98 4.33 14.91 3.87
CA ASP A 98 4.38 14.73 5.33
C ASP A 98 4.30 13.26 5.80
N HIS A 99 5.21 12.90 6.71
CA HIS A 99 5.07 11.81 7.66
C HIS A 99 5.76 12.29 8.95
N VAL A 100 5.00 12.26 10.05
CA VAL A 100 5.39 12.20 11.47
C VAL A 100 6.12 13.41 12.11
N LEU A 101 5.37 14.20 12.90
CA LEU A 101 5.54 14.48 14.34
C LEU A 101 5.17 15.93 14.71
N SER A 102 3.93 16.14 15.16
CA SER A 102 3.64 17.00 16.32
C SER A 102 2.30 16.61 16.99
N SER A 103 2.44 15.92 18.12
CA SER A 103 1.56 15.83 19.30
C SER A 103 0.05 15.56 19.14
N ALA A 104 -0.31 14.30 19.44
CA ALA A 104 -1.29 13.96 20.47
C ALA A 104 -2.56 14.83 20.59
N PHE A 105 -3.58 14.50 19.79
CA PHE A 105 -4.96 14.40 20.27
C PHE A 105 -5.64 13.20 19.59
N PHE A 106 -6.26 12.33 20.39
CA PHE A 106 -7.02 11.16 19.95
C PHE A 106 -8.13 11.55 18.97
N SER A 107 -8.07 11.01 17.75
CA SER A 107 -9.18 10.88 16.81
C SER A 107 -8.84 9.76 15.82
N SER A 108 -9.67 8.73 15.83
CA SER A 108 -9.57 7.51 15.03
C SER A 108 -9.52 7.78 13.53
N SER A 109 -8.44 7.38 12.86
CA SER A 109 -8.45 7.01 11.44
C SER A 109 -7.29 6.06 11.12
N SER A 110 -7.61 5.02 10.35
CA SER A 110 -6.80 3.84 10.00
C SER A 110 -5.33 4.08 9.62
N PRO A 111 -4.45 3.07 9.79
CA PRO A 111 -3.27 2.92 8.94
C PRO A 111 -3.72 2.28 7.62
N ASP A 112 -4.46 3.02 6.79
CA ASP A 112 -4.76 2.62 5.41
C ASP A 112 -3.81 3.39 4.49
N LYS A 113 -2.75 2.71 4.02
CA LYS A 113 -2.14 3.12 2.76
C LYS A 113 -3.12 2.71 1.66
N THR A 114 -3.96 3.65 1.25
CA THR A 114 -4.59 3.63 -0.06
C THR A 114 -3.48 3.46 -1.10
N GLN A 115 -3.30 2.24 -1.63
CA GLN A 115 -2.66 2.09 -2.93
C GLN A 115 -3.63 2.72 -3.93
N THR A 116 -3.38 3.97 -4.29
CA THR A 116 -3.93 4.57 -5.49
C THR A 116 -3.51 3.69 -6.67
N THR A 117 -4.36 2.78 -7.13
CA THR A 117 -4.23 2.15 -8.45
C THR A 117 -4.65 3.12 -9.55
N SER A 118 -4.25 4.39 -9.40
CA SER A 118 -4.36 5.38 -10.46
C SER A 118 -3.39 4.96 -11.55
N ASP A 119 -3.86 4.96 -12.79
CA ASP A 119 -2.99 4.66 -13.91
C ASP A 119 -1.76 5.56 -13.87
N PHE A 120 -0.58 4.97 -14.03
CA PHE A 120 0.66 5.70 -14.05
C PHE A 120 1.60 5.12 -15.08
N VAL A 121 2.45 5.99 -15.63
CA VAL A 121 3.48 5.62 -16.58
C VAL A 121 4.77 6.32 -16.20
N ARG A 122 5.83 5.53 -16.08
CA ARG A 122 7.21 5.98 -15.95
C ARG A 122 7.95 5.51 -17.19
N ASP A 123 8.26 6.46 -18.07
CA ASP A 123 8.96 6.19 -19.31
C ASP A 123 10.40 5.74 -19.07
N ALA A 124 10.94 5.01 -20.06
CA ALA A 124 12.34 4.67 -20.13
C ALA A 124 13.22 5.92 -20.13
N LEU A 125 14.40 5.82 -19.51
CA LEU A 125 15.41 6.86 -19.58
C LEU A 125 15.87 6.97 -21.03
N LYS A 126 15.68 8.15 -21.62
CA LYS A 126 16.08 8.38 -23.01
C LYS A 126 17.60 8.35 -23.11
N PRO A 127 18.20 7.43 -23.88
CA PRO A 127 19.64 7.46 -24.12
C PRO A 127 20.00 8.69 -24.95
N ALA A 128 21.28 9.09 -24.90
CA ALA A 128 21.79 10.11 -25.80
C ALA A 128 21.65 9.62 -27.26
N PRO A 129 21.19 10.48 -28.19
CA PRO A 129 21.02 10.07 -29.57
C PRO A 129 22.37 9.77 -30.22
N VAL A 130 22.45 8.62 -30.90
CA VAL A 130 23.60 8.31 -31.78
C VAL A 130 23.31 8.88 -33.16
N CYS A 131 24.11 9.87 -33.58
CA CYS A 131 23.96 10.53 -34.87
C CYS A 131 24.84 9.87 -35.94
N PHE A 132 24.21 9.27 -36.95
CA PHE A 132 24.90 8.76 -38.13
C PHE A 132 24.87 9.80 -39.26
N HIS A 133 26.05 10.18 -39.77
CA HIS A 133 26.17 10.95 -41.00
C HIS A 133 26.32 9.97 -42.17
N ILE A 134 25.32 9.93 -43.06
CA ILE A 134 25.29 9.00 -44.19
C ILE A 134 25.54 9.78 -45.48
N CYS A 135 26.67 9.51 -46.12
CA CYS A 135 27.03 10.08 -47.42
C CYS A 135 26.86 9.02 -48.51
N GLY A 136 26.35 9.41 -49.68
CA GLY A 136 26.17 8.50 -50.80
C GLY A 136 26.01 9.23 -52.13
N GLU A 137 26.27 8.51 -53.22
CA GLU A 137 26.27 9.05 -54.60
C GLU A 137 24.87 9.48 -55.09
N SER A 138 23.79 9.07 -54.42
CA SER A 138 22.42 9.49 -54.73
C SER A 138 21.49 9.39 -53.52
N ALA A 139 20.41 10.18 -53.53
CA ALA A 139 19.39 10.14 -52.48
C ALA A 139 18.76 8.74 -52.31
N SER A 140 18.62 7.98 -53.40
CA SER A 140 18.11 6.60 -53.37
C SER A 140 19.04 5.66 -52.60
N LYS A 141 20.36 5.72 -52.85
CA LYS A 141 21.36 4.92 -52.12
C LYS A 141 21.40 5.30 -50.63
N ILE A 142 21.29 6.59 -50.31
CA ILE A 142 21.22 7.08 -48.92
C ILE A 142 19.99 6.53 -48.20
N ASN A 143 18.81 6.56 -48.84
CA ASN A 143 17.58 6.04 -48.25
C ASN A 143 17.62 4.52 -48.04
N LEU A 144 18.19 3.78 -48.99
CA LEU A 144 18.41 2.34 -48.84
C LEU A 144 19.34 2.02 -47.66
N ALA A 145 20.42 2.80 -47.49
CA ALA A 145 21.32 2.66 -46.33
C ALA A 145 20.60 2.93 -45.00
N LYS A 146 19.79 4.00 -44.92
CA LYS A 146 18.94 4.28 -43.74
C LYS A 146 18.01 3.12 -43.42
N GLN A 147 17.33 2.57 -44.43
CA GLN A 147 16.43 1.43 -44.25
C GLN A 147 17.17 0.19 -43.75
N LYS A 148 18.36 -0.10 -44.27
CA LYS A 148 19.19 -1.23 -43.82
C LYS A 148 19.64 -1.06 -42.37
N ILE A 149 20.12 0.13 -41.99
CA ILE A 149 20.51 0.44 -40.59
C ILE A 149 19.31 0.24 -39.66
N ASN A 150 18.15 0.84 -40.00
CA ASN A 150 16.94 0.67 -39.21
C ASN A 150 16.50 -0.79 -39.11
N SER A 151 16.60 -1.57 -40.20
CA SER A 151 16.29 -3.00 -40.18
C SER A 151 17.24 -3.80 -39.32
N VAL A 152 18.52 -3.46 -39.24
CA VAL A 152 19.48 -4.14 -38.37
C VAL A 152 19.22 -3.79 -36.92
N LEU A 153 18.90 -2.53 -36.61
CA LEU A 153 18.54 -2.10 -35.26
C LEU A 153 17.28 -2.82 -34.78
N THR A 154 16.20 -2.79 -35.55
CA THR A 154 14.93 -3.42 -35.15
C THR A 154 15.01 -4.94 -35.06
N LYS A 155 15.85 -5.60 -35.87
CA LYS A 155 16.03 -7.07 -35.79
C LYS A 155 16.78 -7.54 -34.54
N ASN A 156 17.61 -6.69 -33.95
CA ASN A 156 18.45 -7.05 -32.81
C ASN A 156 17.90 -6.56 -31.46
N LEU A 157 16.85 -5.73 -31.49
CA LEU A 157 16.14 -5.31 -30.29
C LEU A 157 15.09 -6.35 -29.90
N LEU A 158 15.15 -6.78 -28.65
CA LEU A 158 14.16 -7.59 -27.98
C LEU A 158 13.35 -6.69 -27.04
N SER A 159 12.04 -6.92 -26.99
CA SER A 159 11.14 -6.30 -26.02
C SER A 159 10.42 -7.39 -25.25
N GLU A 160 10.50 -7.34 -23.92
CA GLU A 160 9.80 -8.24 -23.01
C GLU A 160 9.06 -7.45 -21.92
N SER A 161 8.05 -8.08 -21.32
CA SER A 161 7.24 -7.46 -20.26
C SER A 161 7.09 -8.40 -19.06
N ILE A 162 7.33 -7.88 -17.87
CA ILE A 162 7.05 -8.56 -16.61
C ILE A 162 5.76 -8.00 -16.03
N LYS A 163 4.75 -8.86 -15.83
CA LYS A 163 3.50 -8.51 -15.15
C LYS A 163 3.60 -8.87 -13.67
N ASP A 164 3.44 -7.89 -12.79
CA ASP A 164 3.60 -8.09 -11.35
C ASP A 164 2.83 -7.01 -10.56
N GLU A 165 1.99 -7.44 -9.61
CA GLU A 165 1.20 -6.53 -8.76
C GLU A 165 2.08 -5.65 -7.87
N MET A 166 3.30 -6.11 -7.54
CA MET A 166 4.23 -5.36 -6.73
C MET A 166 4.61 -4.00 -7.34
N VAL A 167 4.42 -3.82 -8.64
CA VAL A 167 4.69 -2.57 -9.37
C VAL A 167 3.98 -1.36 -8.74
N PHE A 168 2.78 -1.53 -8.19
CA PHE A 168 2.04 -0.44 -7.51
C PHE A 168 2.61 -0.05 -6.14
N SER A 169 3.45 -0.91 -5.56
CA SER A 169 3.95 -0.77 -4.18
C SER A 169 5.45 -0.55 -4.09
N LEU A 170 6.15 -0.47 -5.23
CA LEU A 170 7.59 -0.24 -5.27
C LEU A 170 7.96 1.07 -4.58
N SER A 171 8.86 0.99 -3.59
CA SER A 171 9.39 2.16 -2.92
C SER A 171 10.28 2.99 -3.86
N GLN A 172 10.54 4.25 -3.49
CA GLN A 172 11.46 5.11 -4.25
C GLN A 172 12.86 4.49 -4.39
N ASP A 173 13.32 3.75 -3.39
CA ASP A 173 14.60 3.05 -3.45
C ASP A 173 14.59 1.92 -4.47
N GLN A 174 13.49 1.17 -4.57
CA GLN A 174 13.34 0.12 -5.59
C GLN A 174 13.21 0.73 -6.99
N LEU A 175 12.50 1.84 -7.14
CA LEU A 175 12.42 2.59 -8.41
C LEU A 175 13.79 3.13 -8.84
N ARG A 176 14.61 3.62 -7.89
CA ARG A 176 16.00 4.02 -8.16
C ARG A 176 16.85 2.85 -8.62
N ARG A 177 16.69 1.67 -8.01
CA ARG A 177 17.38 0.45 -8.45
C ARG A 177 16.95 0.01 -9.85
N LEU A 178 15.70 0.22 -10.25
CA LEU A 178 15.29 0.00 -11.64
C LEU A 178 16.02 0.95 -12.60
N ASP A 179 16.20 2.22 -12.23
CA ASP A 179 17.01 3.14 -13.04
C ASP A 179 18.48 2.71 -13.11
N GLU A 180 19.03 2.14 -12.04
CA GLU A 180 20.39 1.58 -12.03
C GLU A 180 20.50 0.37 -12.97
N VAL A 181 19.50 -0.51 -13.01
CA VAL A 181 19.45 -1.63 -13.97
C VAL A 181 19.43 -1.11 -15.41
N GLN A 182 18.57 -0.13 -15.71
CA GLN A 182 18.50 0.52 -17.02
C GLN A 182 19.85 1.10 -17.46
N ARG A 183 20.59 1.76 -16.56
CA ARG A 183 21.92 2.31 -16.88
C ARG A 183 23.00 1.24 -17.02
N SER A 184 23.01 0.23 -16.13
CA SER A 184 24.07 -0.78 -16.08
C SER A 184 23.93 -1.88 -17.11
N SER A 185 22.70 -2.17 -17.55
CA SER A 185 22.39 -3.17 -18.58
C SER A 185 22.10 -2.53 -19.94
N GLU A 186 22.20 -1.21 -20.09
CA GLU A 186 21.95 -0.49 -21.36
C GLU A 186 20.58 -0.80 -22.01
N VAL A 187 19.56 -1.06 -21.19
CA VAL A 187 18.18 -1.36 -21.65
C VAL A 187 17.23 -0.23 -21.32
N GLY A 188 16.23 0.00 -22.17
CA GLY A 188 15.07 0.83 -21.82
C GLY A 188 14.13 0.10 -20.86
N ILE A 189 13.77 0.73 -19.75
CA ILE A 189 12.81 0.20 -18.77
C ILE A 189 11.66 1.18 -18.61
N LYS A 190 10.47 0.78 -19.06
CA LYS A 190 9.21 1.49 -18.85
C LYS A 190 8.40 0.77 -17.77
N VAL A 191 7.95 1.49 -16.75
CA VAL A 191 7.10 0.93 -15.69
C VAL A 191 5.73 1.57 -15.80
N GLU A 192 4.68 0.76 -15.82
CA GLU A 192 3.32 1.27 -15.89
C GLU A 192 2.36 0.43 -15.04
N GLY A 193 1.40 1.10 -14.43
CA GLY A 193 0.21 0.45 -13.88
C GLY A 193 -0.97 0.96 -14.69
N ILE A 194 -1.64 0.08 -15.44
CA ILE A 194 -2.78 0.44 -16.28
C ILE A 194 -3.92 -0.53 -15.99
N ASN A 195 -5.12 -0.03 -15.74
CA ASN A 195 -6.32 -0.83 -15.42
C ASN A 195 -6.12 -1.78 -14.21
N GLY A 196 -5.26 -1.39 -13.27
CA GLY A 196 -4.90 -2.21 -12.11
C GLY A 196 -3.96 -3.38 -12.43
N GLU A 197 -3.39 -3.44 -13.62
CA GLU A 197 -2.33 -4.38 -13.98
C GLU A 197 -0.98 -3.66 -14.02
N GLY A 198 -0.06 -4.07 -13.14
CA GLY A 198 1.29 -3.54 -13.06
C GLY A 198 2.22 -4.26 -14.02
N SER A 199 2.96 -3.52 -14.84
CA SER A 199 3.91 -4.08 -15.79
C SER A 199 5.22 -3.30 -15.90
N ILE A 200 6.30 -4.03 -16.16
CA ILE A 200 7.63 -3.50 -16.43
C ILE A 200 8.04 -3.98 -17.83
N HIS A 201 8.09 -3.07 -18.78
CA HIS A 201 8.54 -3.32 -20.15
C HIS A 201 10.02 -3.02 -20.28
N ILE A 202 10.74 -3.93 -20.92
CA ILE A 202 12.19 -3.93 -21.02
C ILE A 202 12.53 -4.06 -22.51
N GLU A 203 13.30 -3.13 -23.04
CA GLU A 203 13.69 -3.10 -24.45
C GLU A 203 15.20 -2.92 -24.60
N GLY A 204 15.85 -3.75 -25.40
CA GLY A 204 17.31 -3.70 -25.60
C GLY A 204 17.82 -4.90 -26.39
N LEU A 205 19.13 -5.16 -26.37
CA LEU A 205 19.67 -6.38 -27.00
C LEU A 205 19.25 -7.62 -26.19
N ALA A 206 19.05 -8.75 -26.85
CA ALA A 206 18.49 -9.95 -26.21
C ALA A 206 19.25 -10.42 -24.96
N GLN A 207 20.58 -10.37 -24.95
CA GLN A 207 21.40 -10.78 -23.80
C GLN A 207 21.27 -9.80 -22.62
N ASP A 208 21.16 -8.51 -22.92
CA ASP A 208 21.03 -7.44 -21.93
C ASP A 208 19.64 -7.43 -21.32
N VAL A 209 18.60 -7.64 -22.13
CA VAL A 209 17.22 -7.83 -21.67
C VAL A 209 17.12 -9.02 -20.72
N ALA A 210 17.69 -10.17 -21.08
CA ALA A 210 17.69 -11.36 -20.22
C ALA A 210 18.41 -11.11 -18.87
N SER A 211 19.53 -10.37 -18.89
CA SER A 211 20.27 -9.99 -17.69
C SER A 211 19.49 -9.01 -16.82
N ALA A 212 18.86 -8.00 -17.42
CA ALA A 212 18.02 -7.03 -16.74
C ALA A 212 16.80 -7.68 -16.08
N ILE A 213 16.11 -8.62 -16.75
CA ILE A 213 14.97 -9.36 -16.21
C ILE A 213 15.36 -10.06 -14.90
N LYS A 214 16.53 -10.71 -14.86
CA LYS A 214 17.01 -11.39 -13.64
C LYS A 214 17.20 -10.40 -12.47
N LEU A 215 17.73 -9.21 -12.74
CA LEU A 215 17.92 -8.17 -11.72
C LEU A 215 16.58 -7.60 -11.25
N ILE A 216 15.65 -7.35 -12.17
CA ILE A 216 14.30 -6.84 -11.88
C ILE A 216 13.51 -7.84 -11.02
N HIS A 217 13.57 -9.14 -11.32
CA HIS A 217 12.99 -10.16 -10.46
C HIS A 217 13.57 -10.13 -9.04
N GLY A 218 14.87 -9.85 -8.89
CA GLY A 218 15.50 -9.65 -7.58
C GLY A 218 14.94 -8.45 -6.82
N ILE A 219 14.67 -7.34 -7.51
CA ILE A 219 14.04 -6.13 -6.94
C ILE A 219 12.61 -6.45 -6.49
N LEU A 220 11.81 -7.08 -7.34
CA LEU A 220 10.43 -7.47 -7.04
C LEU A 220 10.35 -8.45 -5.86
N LYS A 221 11.28 -9.42 -5.78
CA LYS A 221 11.38 -10.33 -4.64
C LYS A 221 11.71 -9.59 -3.35
N ALA A 222 12.65 -8.64 -3.39
CA ALA A 222 13.00 -7.84 -2.22
C ALA A 222 11.82 -6.96 -1.75
N ALA A 223 11.08 -6.37 -2.68
CA ALA A 223 9.88 -5.60 -2.36
C ALA A 223 8.83 -6.45 -1.63
N ARG A 224 8.59 -7.70 -2.08
CA ARG A 224 7.66 -8.63 -1.40
C ARG A 224 8.09 -8.94 0.04
N LEU A 225 9.38 -9.21 0.24
CA LEU A 225 9.91 -9.49 1.58
C LEU A 225 9.80 -8.27 2.50
N GLU A 226 10.00 -7.07 1.96
CA GLU A 226 9.84 -5.83 2.72
C GLU A 226 8.37 -5.57 3.08
N GLU A 227 7.44 -5.82 2.16
CA GLU A 227 6.00 -5.73 2.43
C GLU A 227 5.55 -6.72 3.51
N ASP A 228 5.95 -7.99 3.40
CA ASP A 228 5.66 -9.02 4.40
C ASP A 228 6.19 -8.62 5.79
N LEU A 229 7.42 -8.11 5.85
CA LEU A 229 8.01 -7.61 7.09
C LEU A 229 7.22 -6.44 7.67
N ASN A 230 6.82 -5.49 6.83
CA ASN A 230 6.03 -4.33 7.26
C ASN A 230 4.65 -4.75 7.79
N GLN A 231 4.00 -5.74 7.14
CA GLN A 231 2.74 -6.31 7.60
C GLN A 231 2.90 -6.98 8.97
N LYS A 232 3.91 -7.84 9.14
CA LYS A 232 4.21 -8.50 10.42
C LYS A 232 4.53 -7.50 11.53
N ALA A 233 5.32 -6.47 11.23
CA ALA A 233 5.66 -5.42 12.17
C ALA A 233 4.44 -4.60 12.61
N ALA A 234 3.55 -4.26 11.66
CA ALA A 234 2.30 -3.55 11.95
C ALA A 234 1.38 -4.40 12.83
N LEU A 235 1.18 -5.68 12.48
CA LEU A 235 0.39 -6.62 13.27
C LEU A 235 0.94 -6.77 14.69
N LEU A 236 2.26 -6.90 14.85
CA LEU A 236 2.89 -6.98 16.16
C LEU A 236 2.68 -5.70 17.00
N SER A 237 2.73 -4.52 16.39
CA SER A 237 2.59 -3.26 17.14
C SER A 237 1.23 -3.07 17.83
N ALA A 238 0.20 -3.79 17.36
CA ALA A 238 -1.13 -3.80 17.96
C ALA A 238 -1.13 -4.50 19.33
N VAL A 239 -0.34 -5.58 19.43
CA VAL A 239 -0.27 -6.50 20.58
C VAL A 239 0.81 -6.09 21.56
N ILE A 240 1.98 -5.68 21.07
CA ILE A 240 3.17 -5.46 21.88
C ILE A 240 3.93 -4.23 21.42
N GLU A 241 4.38 -3.47 22.41
CA GLU A 241 5.11 -2.24 22.17
C GLU A 241 6.33 -2.15 23.09
N TRP A 242 7.49 -2.17 22.44
CA TRP A 242 8.75 -1.79 23.05
C TRP A 242 8.84 -0.28 23.09
N GLN A 243 9.22 0.24 24.25
CA GLN A 243 9.39 1.67 24.48
C GLN A 243 10.77 1.95 25.07
N TYR A 244 11.26 3.17 24.85
CA TYR A 244 12.51 3.66 25.41
C TYR A 244 12.34 5.03 26.06
N ALA A 245 13.14 5.31 27.08
CA ALA A 245 13.18 6.62 27.73
C ALA A 245 14.61 6.99 28.10
N ALA A 246 14.97 8.26 27.89
CA ALA A 246 16.14 8.82 28.54
C ALA A 246 15.88 8.94 30.06
N PRO A 247 16.93 8.96 30.90
CA PRO A 247 16.76 9.13 32.34
C PRO A 247 15.94 10.38 32.68
N GLY A 248 14.81 10.20 33.38
CA GLY A 248 13.93 11.31 33.80
C GLY A 248 13.03 11.88 32.68
N GLN A 249 12.91 11.19 31.55
CA GLN A 249 11.98 11.52 30.47
C GLN A 249 10.87 10.47 30.35
N ASP A 250 9.80 10.82 29.64
CA ASP A 250 8.72 9.90 29.31
C ASP A 250 9.16 8.82 28.32
N PHE A 251 8.41 7.72 28.30
CA PHE A 251 8.64 6.63 27.37
C PHE A 251 8.07 6.95 25.99
N HIS A 252 8.86 6.61 24.96
CA HIS A 252 8.49 6.72 23.55
C HIS A 252 8.57 5.34 22.90
N SER A 253 7.61 5.03 22.02
CA SER A 253 7.61 3.77 21.27
C SER A 253 8.75 3.71 20.26
N PHE A 254 9.36 2.53 20.11
CA PHE A 254 10.19 2.25 18.93
C PHE A 254 9.36 2.29 17.65
N ASP A 255 10.00 2.52 16.51
CA ASP A 255 9.33 2.34 15.22
C ASP A 255 8.90 0.87 15.02
N LEU A 256 7.91 0.65 14.15
CA LEU A 256 7.29 -0.66 13.95
C LEU A 256 8.31 -1.77 13.65
N LYS A 257 9.31 -1.48 12.81
CA LYS A 257 10.28 -2.48 12.38
C LYS A 257 11.25 -2.80 13.51
N THR A 258 11.75 -1.79 14.20
CA THR A 258 12.60 -1.99 15.39
C THR A 258 11.84 -2.74 16.50
N ASN A 259 10.57 -2.41 16.72
CA ASN A 259 9.70 -3.13 17.65
C ASN A 259 9.62 -4.64 17.30
N TYR A 260 9.45 -4.96 16.02
CA TYR A 260 9.43 -6.33 15.51
C TYR A 260 10.77 -7.05 15.63
N GLU A 261 11.89 -6.36 15.41
CA GLU A 261 13.23 -6.92 15.58
C GLU A 261 13.54 -7.24 17.06
N LEU A 262 13.16 -6.36 17.99
CA LEU A 262 13.34 -6.56 19.42
C LEU A 262 12.57 -7.78 19.91
N GLU A 263 11.34 -7.93 19.46
CA GLU A 263 10.49 -9.04 19.87
C GLU A 263 10.97 -10.38 19.32
N GLN A 264 11.35 -10.44 18.05
CA GLN A 264 11.96 -11.65 17.47
C GLN A 264 13.26 -12.03 18.21
N ALA A 265 14.07 -11.05 18.62
CA ALA A 265 15.28 -11.32 19.38
C ALA A 265 14.96 -11.90 20.78
N LEU A 266 13.90 -11.41 21.43
CA LEU A 266 13.42 -11.94 22.70
C LEU A 266 12.90 -13.38 22.54
N GLU A 267 12.07 -13.65 21.53
CA GLU A 267 11.54 -14.98 21.24
C GLU A 267 12.66 -15.98 20.92
N ALA A 268 13.68 -15.54 20.18
CA ALA A 268 14.89 -16.31 19.91
C ALA A 268 15.83 -16.45 21.14
N LYS A 269 15.41 -15.98 22.32
CA LYS A 269 16.16 -16.03 23.60
C LYS A 269 17.55 -15.39 23.51
N LYS A 270 17.70 -14.35 22.69
CA LYS A 270 18.95 -13.58 22.62
C LYS A 270 19.11 -12.71 23.86
N SER A 271 20.33 -12.60 24.38
CA SER A 271 20.63 -11.73 25.52
C SER A 271 20.75 -10.25 25.13
N GLN A 272 21.07 -9.96 23.87
CA GLN A 272 21.17 -8.61 23.34
C GLN A 272 20.92 -8.56 21.83
N VAL A 273 20.50 -7.40 21.33
CA VAL A 273 20.28 -7.12 19.91
C VAL A 273 20.70 -5.69 19.57
N LYS A 274 21.26 -5.50 18.37
CA LYS A 274 21.60 -4.17 17.85
C LYS A 274 20.48 -3.67 16.97
N VAL A 275 19.97 -2.48 17.26
CA VAL A 275 18.88 -1.83 16.52
C VAL A 275 19.26 -0.40 16.17
N LYS A 276 18.54 0.21 15.21
CA LYS A 276 18.71 1.62 14.86
C LYS A 276 17.67 2.46 15.58
N LEU A 277 18.11 3.49 16.31
CA LEU A 277 17.24 4.49 16.90
C LEU A 277 17.69 5.88 16.42
N ASN A 278 16.79 6.61 15.74
CA ASN A 278 17.09 7.93 15.15
C ASN A 278 18.35 7.92 14.26
N GLY A 279 18.56 6.85 13.51
CA GLY A 279 19.74 6.66 12.65
C GLY A 279 21.02 6.21 13.36
N GLN A 280 21.03 6.13 14.69
CA GLN A 280 22.18 5.66 15.48
C GLN A 280 22.01 4.20 15.90
N GLU A 281 23.11 3.45 15.92
CA GLU A 281 23.12 2.06 16.38
C GLU A 281 23.14 2.00 17.91
N VAL A 282 22.17 1.30 18.49
CA VAL A 282 22.03 1.09 19.93
C VAL A 282 21.94 -0.41 20.21
N THR A 283 22.63 -0.88 21.25
CA THR A 283 22.57 -2.27 21.69
C THR A 283 21.57 -2.38 22.84
N VAL A 284 20.50 -3.13 22.65
CA VAL A 284 19.47 -3.40 23.66
C VAL A 284 19.77 -4.73 24.34
N LYS A 285 19.89 -4.73 25.67
CA LYS A 285 19.89 -5.97 26.47
C LYS A 285 18.45 -6.41 26.71
N LEU A 286 18.17 -7.70 26.58
CA LEU A 286 16.81 -8.24 26.69
C LEU A 286 16.64 -9.04 28.00
N PRO A 287 15.43 -9.07 28.59
CA PRO A 287 14.21 -8.40 28.16
C PRO A 287 14.07 -6.95 28.64
N ASP A 288 14.77 -6.55 29.71
CA ASP A 288 14.44 -5.33 30.46
C ASP A 288 15.34 -4.12 30.13
N GLY A 289 16.23 -4.25 29.15
CA GLY A 289 17.24 -3.23 28.86
C GLY A 289 18.45 -3.29 29.80
N PRO A 290 19.22 -2.20 29.89
CA PRO A 290 19.05 -0.96 29.14
C PRO A 290 19.45 -1.09 27.66
N ALA A 291 19.21 -0.03 26.90
CA ALA A 291 19.78 0.16 25.57
C ALA A 291 20.95 1.14 25.64
N THR A 292 22.11 0.75 25.12
CA THR A 292 23.35 1.56 25.19
C THR A 292 23.87 1.90 23.79
N ASN A 293 24.15 3.18 23.53
CA ASN A 293 24.79 3.60 22.30
C ASN A 293 26.33 3.54 22.39
N LYS A 294 27.02 3.85 21.28
CA LYS A 294 28.50 3.80 21.21
C LYS A 294 29.19 4.85 22.10
N SER A 295 28.50 5.92 22.48
CA SER A 295 29.02 6.95 23.40
C SER A 295 28.77 6.62 24.88
N GLY A 296 28.18 5.45 25.19
CA GLY A 296 27.92 5.00 26.56
C GLY A 296 26.65 5.60 27.18
N GLN A 297 25.85 6.36 26.43
CA GLN A 297 24.55 6.82 26.90
C GLN A 297 23.59 5.64 26.98
N SER A 298 22.90 5.56 28.12
CA SER A 298 21.98 4.47 28.46
C SER A 298 20.54 4.97 28.45
N LEU A 299 19.69 4.27 27.71
CA LEU A 299 18.24 4.45 27.67
C LEU A 299 17.57 3.32 28.46
N LYS A 300 16.54 3.66 29.23
CA LYS A 300 15.65 2.66 29.82
C LYS A 300 14.79 2.06 28.72
N ILE A 301 14.47 0.78 28.86
CA ILE A 301 13.64 0.04 27.91
C ILE A 301 12.53 -0.63 28.71
N GLN A 302 11.34 -0.71 28.12
CA GLN A 302 10.26 -1.52 28.65
C GLN A 302 9.47 -2.17 27.52
N ARG A 303 8.93 -3.36 27.80
CA ARG A 303 8.04 -4.10 26.92
C ARG A 303 6.62 -4.01 27.47
N VAL A 304 5.71 -3.38 26.73
CA VAL A 304 4.31 -3.18 27.12
C VAL A 304 3.41 -4.13 26.37
N ASN A 305 2.74 -5.03 27.10
CA ASN A 305 1.75 -5.94 26.54
C ASN A 305 0.37 -5.30 26.47
N LYS A 306 -0.14 -5.11 25.26
CA LYS A 306 -1.48 -4.59 24.96
C LYS A 306 -2.53 -5.71 24.89
N SER A 307 -2.15 -6.97 25.16
CA SER A 307 -2.99 -8.17 24.99
C SER A 307 -4.06 -8.44 26.04
N SER A 308 -4.52 -7.44 26.78
CA SER A 308 -5.63 -7.61 27.73
C SER A 308 -6.97 -8.02 27.07
N ASP A 309 -7.02 -8.07 25.73
CA ASP A 309 -8.24 -8.26 24.93
C ASP A 309 -8.28 -9.60 24.15
N LEU A 310 -7.46 -10.60 24.50
CA LEU A 310 -7.55 -11.93 23.87
C LEU A 310 -8.74 -12.73 24.41
N PRO A 311 -9.39 -13.60 23.60
CA PRO A 311 -10.54 -14.37 24.05
C PRO A 311 -10.17 -15.30 25.23
N PRO A 312 -10.99 -15.37 26.29
CA PRO A 312 -10.71 -16.24 27.44
C PRO A 312 -10.67 -17.73 27.08
N SER A 313 -11.30 -18.13 25.97
CA SER A 313 -11.31 -19.51 25.47
C SER A 313 -10.00 -19.91 24.77
N TRP A 314 -9.10 -18.96 24.52
CA TRP A 314 -7.83 -19.27 23.87
C TRP A 314 -6.85 -19.90 24.86
N GLU A 315 -6.10 -20.89 24.38
CA GLU A 315 -4.93 -21.37 25.12
C GLU A 315 -3.91 -20.25 25.30
N GLN A 316 -3.13 -20.29 26.39
CA GLN A 316 -2.14 -19.27 26.69
C GLN A 316 -1.18 -19.08 25.50
N MET A 317 -1.15 -17.85 25.01
CA MET A 317 -0.26 -17.43 23.94
C MET A 317 1.03 -16.92 24.58
N ASP A 318 2.08 -17.73 24.49
CA ASP A 318 3.45 -17.47 24.96
C ASP A 318 4.26 -16.63 23.95
N SER A 319 3.87 -16.64 22.68
CA SER A 319 4.33 -15.72 21.64
C SER A 319 3.20 -15.27 20.70
N PHE A 320 3.47 -14.34 19.79
CA PHE A 320 2.53 -13.94 18.71
C PHE A 320 2.45 -14.94 17.57
N SER A 321 3.17 -16.06 17.68
CA SER A 321 3.07 -17.13 16.72
C SER A 321 1.63 -17.61 16.60
N THR A 322 1.22 -17.94 15.38
CA THR A 322 -0.08 -18.52 15.14
C THR A 322 -0.12 -19.95 15.69
N LYS A 323 -1.13 -20.28 16.50
CA LYS A 323 -1.45 -21.65 16.87
C LYS A 323 -2.72 -22.10 16.15
N VAL A 324 -2.73 -23.35 15.67
CA VAL A 324 -3.90 -23.99 15.08
C VAL A 324 -4.18 -25.26 15.89
N LEU A 325 -5.29 -25.26 16.61
CA LEU A 325 -5.56 -26.24 17.65
C LEU A 325 -6.84 -27.03 17.32
N PRO A 326 -6.84 -28.37 17.43
CA PRO A 326 -8.04 -29.15 17.20
C PRO A 326 -9.12 -28.81 18.24
N VAL A 327 -10.34 -28.60 17.77
CA VAL A 327 -11.51 -28.45 18.63
C VAL A 327 -12.09 -29.84 18.89
N ALA A 328 -12.23 -30.22 20.16
CA ALA A 328 -12.68 -31.55 20.55
C ALA A 328 -14.11 -31.84 20.02
N PRO A 329 -14.34 -32.94 19.28
CA PRO A 329 -15.66 -33.34 18.83
C PRO A 329 -16.65 -33.48 19.99
N GLY A 330 -17.87 -32.97 19.81
CA GLY A 330 -18.92 -32.99 20.85
C GLY A 330 -18.78 -31.91 21.94
N SER A 331 -17.71 -31.10 21.94
CA SER A 331 -17.64 -29.90 22.79
C SER A 331 -18.69 -28.86 22.37
N PRO A 332 -19.08 -27.92 23.26
CA PRO A 332 -20.00 -26.83 22.90
C PRO A 332 -19.49 -25.97 21.73
N GLU A 333 -18.18 -25.71 21.69
CA GLU A 333 -17.50 -24.97 20.63
C GLU A 333 -17.60 -25.71 19.28
N TYR A 334 -17.24 -27.01 19.26
CA TYR A 334 -17.37 -27.84 18.06
C TYR A 334 -18.81 -27.87 17.56
N SER A 335 -19.77 -28.11 18.46
CA SER A 335 -21.19 -28.22 18.12
C SER A 335 -21.74 -26.93 17.52
N THR A 336 -21.27 -25.78 18.00
CA THR A 336 -21.65 -24.46 17.46
C THR A 336 -21.16 -24.27 16.02
N VAL A 337 -19.89 -24.59 15.74
CA VAL A 337 -19.30 -24.48 14.40
C VAL A 337 -19.93 -25.51 13.45
N GLU A 338 -20.13 -26.74 13.92
CA GLU A 338 -20.81 -27.81 13.18
C GLU A 338 -22.23 -27.40 12.79
N GLN A 339 -23.01 -26.85 13.73
CA GLN A 339 -24.37 -26.39 13.46
C GLN A 339 -24.40 -25.32 12.37
N GLN A 340 -23.51 -24.33 12.43
CA GLN A 340 -23.42 -23.27 11.41
C GLN A 340 -23.07 -23.85 10.03
N PHE A 341 -22.12 -24.79 9.96
CA PHE A 341 -21.76 -25.47 8.72
C PHE A 341 -22.95 -26.28 8.17
N LYS A 342 -23.54 -27.13 9.00
CA LYS A 342 -24.65 -28.04 8.65
C LYS A 342 -25.95 -27.33 8.32
N ALA A 343 -26.12 -26.08 8.76
CA ALA A 343 -27.29 -25.25 8.42
C ALA A 343 -27.47 -25.05 6.90
N SER A 344 -26.41 -25.18 6.11
CA SER A 344 -26.52 -25.13 4.65
C SER A 344 -25.71 -26.18 3.90
N CYS A 345 -24.71 -26.82 4.52
CA CYS A 345 -23.84 -27.78 3.86
C CYS A 345 -23.98 -29.18 4.45
N ASN A 346 -24.52 -30.13 3.68
CA ASN A 346 -24.69 -31.52 4.12
C ASN A 346 -23.48 -32.41 3.77
N ARG A 347 -22.27 -31.99 4.19
CA ARG A 347 -21.02 -32.73 3.97
C ARG A 347 -20.42 -33.25 5.27
N ASN A 348 -19.58 -34.28 5.19
CA ASN A 348 -19.01 -34.88 6.39
C ASN A 348 -17.82 -34.06 6.90
N ILE A 349 -17.90 -33.59 8.14
CA ILE A 349 -16.78 -32.89 8.79
C ILE A 349 -15.78 -33.94 9.28
N ILE A 350 -14.51 -33.75 8.96
CA ILE A 350 -13.40 -34.60 9.42
C ILE A 350 -12.82 -34.03 10.71
N LYS A 351 -12.57 -32.71 10.72
CA LYS A 351 -12.08 -31.99 11.90
C LYS A 351 -12.41 -30.50 11.81
N ILE A 352 -12.43 -29.88 12.98
CA ILE A 352 -12.52 -28.43 13.17
C ILE A 352 -11.29 -28.02 13.97
N GLU A 353 -10.58 -27.01 13.51
CA GLU A 353 -9.40 -26.46 14.19
C GLU A 353 -9.64 -24.97 14.46
N ARG A 354 -9.39 -24.52 15.69
CA ARG A 354 -9.41 -23.10 16.06
C ARG A 354 -8.07 -22.47 15.70
N VAL A 355 -8.12 -21.33 15.03
CA VAL A 355 -6.93 -20.51 14.78
C VAL A 355 -6.80 -19.50 15.91
N GLN A 356 -5.63 -19.44 16.52
CA GLN A 356 -5.25 -18.45 17.53
C GLN A 356 -4.07 -17.64 16.98
N ASN A 357 -4.39 -16.52 16.33
CA ASN A 357 -3.42 -15.53 15.88
C ASN A 357 -3.70 -14.20 16.61
N PRO A 358 -2.93 -13.88 17.67
CA PRO A 358 -3.17 -12.70 18.51
C PRO A 358 -3.14 -11.39 17.73
N ALA A 359 -2.24 -11.30 16.74
CA ALA A 359 -2.00 -10.08 16.01
C ALA A 359 -3.14 -9.78 15.01
N LEU A 360 -3.59 -10.79 14.28
CA LEU A 360 -4.78 -10.67 13.42
C LEU A 360 -6.03 -10.40 14.25
N TRP A 361 -6.21 -11.09 15.38
CA TRP A 361 -7.35 -10.88 16.26
C TRP A 361 -7.43 -9.45 16.75
N GLN A 362 -6.33 -8.91 17.27
CA GLN A 362 -6.33 -7.53 17.78
C GLN A 362 -6.49 -6.49 16.68
N SER A 363 -5.91 -6.73 15.50
CA SER A 363 -6.15 -5.89 14.32
C SER A 363 -7.65 -5.81 14.01
N LEU A 364 -8.35 -6.96 14.00
CA LEU A 364 -9.80 -7.02 13.86
C LEU A 364 -10.52 -6.25 14.97
N GLN A 365 -10.14 -6.47 16.25
CA GLN A 365 -10.80 -5.81 17.39
C GLN A 365 -10.66 -4.28 17.37
N ILE A 366 -9.49 -3.76 17.01
CA ILE A 366 -9.26 -2.31 16.85
C ILE A 366 -10.16 -1.76 15.74
N LYS A 367 -10.20 -2.44 14.58
CA LYS A 367 -11.04 -2.04 13.44
C LYS A 367 -12.52 -2.11 13.78
N ARG A 368 -12.95 -3.12 14.54
CA ARG A 368 -14.32 -3.27 15.02
C ARG A 368 -14.72 -2.09 15.90
N ARG A 369 -13.92 -1.75 16.91
CA ARG A 369 -14.21 -0.60 17.80
C ARG A 369 -14.31 0.72 17.01
N ALA A 370 -13.39 0.93 16.06
CA ALA A 370 -13.44 2.10 15.19
C ALA A 370 -14.72 2.11 14.33
N MET A 371 -15.12 0.95 13.80
CA MET A 371 -16.34 0.80 13.00
C MET A 371 -17.62 0.99 13.83
N ASP A 372 -17.64 0.50 15.07
CA ASP A 372 -18.75 0.69 16.01
C ASP A 372 -19.00 2.17 16.30
N VAL A 373 -17.93 2.93 16.54
CA VAL A 373 -17.99 4.39 16.71
C VAL A 373 -18.42 5.07 15.42
N LYS A 374 -17.82 4.70 14.28
CA LYS A 374 -18.11 5.31 12.97
C LYS A 374 -19.57 5.12 12.56
N ASN A 375 -20.12 3.93 12.72
CA ASN A 375 -21.47 3.58 12.26
C ASN A 375 -22.54 3.86 13.34
N GLY A 376 -22.14 4.13 14.58
CA GLY A 376 -23.08 4.43 15.68
C GLY A 376 -23.87 3.21 16.16
N HIS A 377 -23.44 1.99 15.84
CA HIS A 377 -24.05 0.73 16.28
C HIS A 377 -23.01 -0.39 16.34
N GLN A 378 -23.33 -1.48 17.04
CA GLN A 378 -22.42 -2.63 17.24
C GLN A 378 -22.67 -3.81 16.28
N ASN A 379 -23.66 -3.71 15.38
CA ASN A 379 -23.97 -4.76 14.40
C ASN A 379 -23.06 -4.68 13.16
N ASN A 380 -21.76 -4.69 13.38
CA ASN A 380 -20.75 -4.53 12.33
C ASN A 380 -20.04 -5.83 11.95
N GLU A 381 -20.18 -6.88 12.77
CA GLU A 381 -19.46 -8.15 12.62
C GLU A 381 -20.43 -9.29 12.28
N ARG A 382 -20.02 -10.16 11.34
CA ARG A 382 -20.76 -11.37 10.96
C ARG A 382 -19.83 -12.56 10.89
N GLN A 383 -20.36 -13.73 11.25
CA GLN A 383 -19.72 -15.02 11.03
C GLN A 383 -20.07 -15.51 9.62
N LEU A 384 -19.06 -15.67 8.76
CA LEU A 384 -19.22 -16.00 7.33
C LEU A 384 -18.21 -17.07 6.88
N PHE A 385 -18.46 -17.72 5.75
CA PHE A 385 -17.67 -18.83 5.25
C PHE A 385 -16.74 -18.45 4.09
N HIS A 386 -15.50 -18.94 4.11
CA HIS A 386 -14.53 -18.77 3.03
C HIS A 386 -13.92 -20.11 2.60
N GLY A 387 -14.23 -20.57 1.39
CA GLY A 387 -13.64 -21.80 0.84
C GLY A 387 -12.23 -21.53 0.31
N THR A 388 -11.28 -22.44 0.56
CA THR A 388 -9.91 -22.27 0.08
C THR A 388 -9.24 -23.61 -0.27
N SER A 389 -8.03 -23.56 -0.85
CA SER A 389 -7.25 -24.75 -1.20
C SER A 389 -6.18 -25.07 -0.16
N GLN A 390 -5.67 -26.31 -0.15
CA GLN A 390 -4.72 -26.74 0.87
C GLN A 390 -3.43 -25.90 0.91
N ASP A 391 -2.99 -25.41 -0.24
CA ASP A 391 -1.76 -24.62 -0.43
C ASP A 391 -1.82 -23.22 0.18
N THR A 392 -3.01 -22.67 0.45
CA THR A 392 -3.17 -21.31 1.00
C THR A 392 -3.34 -21.28 2.52
N ILE A 393 -3.63 -22.42 3.16
CA ILE A 393 -3.96 -22.52 4.60
C ILE A 393 -2.87 -21.92 5.48
N ALA A 394 -1.61 -22.32 5.25
CA ALA A 394 -0.49 -21.83 6.06
C ALA A 394 -0.33 -20.31 5.94
N PHE A 395 -0.59 -19.75 4.75
CA PHE A 395 -0.54 -18.31 4.53
C PHE A 395 -1.68 -17.61 5.26
N ILE A 396 -2.93 -18.11 5.14
CA ILE A 396 -4.12 -17.49 5.75
C ILE A 396 -4.04 -17.53 7.28
N ASN A 397 -3.58 -18.63 7.86
CA ASN A 397 -3.42 -18.74 9.31
C ASN A 397 -2.45 -17.67 9.85
N GLU A 398 -1.34 -17.44 9.15
CA GLU A 398 -0.27 -16.55 9.62
C GLU A 398 -0.51 -15.08 9.28
N HIS A 399 -1.01 -14.78 8.07
CA HIS A 399 -1.09 -13.43 7.53
C HIS A 399 -2.54 -12.95 7.31
N GLY A 400 -3.53 -13.80 7.54
CA GLY A 400 -4.93 -13.49 7.28
C GLY A 400 -5.29 -13.57 5.80
N PHE A 401 -6.39 -12.93 5.43
CA PHE A 401 -6.85 -12.88 4.05
C PHE A 401 -6.09 -11.81 3.29
N ASN A 402 -5.70 -12.08 2.05
CA ASN A 402 -5.06 -11.09 1.20
C ASN A 402 -5.77 -11.06 -0.16
N ARG A 403 -6.31 -9.88 -0.49
CA ARG A 403 -7.11 -9.66 -1.70
C ARG A 403 -6.35 -9.88 -3.01
N SER A 404 -5.02 -9.75 -3.03
CA SER A 404 -4.18 -10.09 -4.20
C SER A 404 -4.27 -11.57 -4.59
N TYR A 405 -4.59 -12.45 -3.63
CA TYR A 405 -4.90 -13.84 -3.93
C TYR A 405 -6.38 -14.07 -4.24
N ALA A 406 -7.26 -13.12 -3.89
CA ALA A 406 -8.69 -13.12 -4.17
C ALA A 406 -8.97 -12.60 -5.59
N GLY A 407 -8.70 -13.45 -6.59
CA GLY A 407 -8.94 -13.10 -8.00
C GLY A 407 -8.97 -14.28 -8.96
N LYS A 408 -8.79 -15.52 -8.47
CA LYS A 408 -8.86 -16.72 -9.31
C LYS A 408 -10.28 -17.06 -9.80
N ASN A 409 -11.30 -16.46 -9.19
CA ASN A 409 -12.70 -16.63 -9.54
C ASN A 409 -13.33 -15.24 -9.81
N ALA A 410 -14.28 -15.16 -10.75
CA ALA A 410 -14.83 -13.90 -11.27
C ALA A 410 -15.16 -12.86 -10.19
N THR A 411 -14.51 -11.70 -10.24
CA THR A 411 -14.66 -10.56 -9.31
C THR A 411 -15.87 -9.70 -9.68
N VAL A 412 -17.06 -10.30 -9.71
CA VAL A 412 -18.30 -9.66 -10.22
C VAL A 412 -18.75 -8.48 -9.36
N HIS A 413 -18.40 -8.48 -8.07
CA HIS A 413 -18.84 -7.46 -7.09
C HIS A 413 -17.67 -6.65 -6.51
N GLY A 414 -16.49 -6.71 -7.13
CA GLY A 414 -15.30 -5.97 -6.74
C GLY A 414 -14.07 -6.86 -6.51
N LYS A 415 -12.89 -6.23 -6.51
CA LYS A 415 -11.57 -6.82 -6.27
C LYS A 415 -11.26 -6.84 -4.77
N GLY A 416 -12.02 -7.64 -4.03
CA GLY A 416 -11.86 -7.83 -2.59
C GLY A 416 -11.93 -9.31 -2.20
N THR A 417 -11.89 -9.59 -0.90
CA THR A 417 -12.03 -10.97 -0.38
C THR A 417 -13.50 -11.29 -0.17
N TYR A 418 -13.94 -12.43 -0.73
CA TYR A 418 -15.34 -12.88 -0.74
C TYR A 418 -15.63 -13.83 0.43
N PHE A 419 -16.75 -13.59 1.10
CA PHE A 419 -17.24 -14.40 2.22
C PHE A 419 -18.71 -14.74 2.02
N ALA A 420 -19.06 -16.02 2.05
CA ALA A 420 -20.42 -16.49 1.82
C ALA A 420 -21.21 -16.58 3.13
N VAL A 421 -22.50 -16.24 3.08
CA VAL A 421 -23.43 -16.45 4.20
C VAL A 421 -23.71 -17.94 4.41
N LYS A 422 -23.76 -18.72 3.32
CA LYS A 422 -24.02 -20.16 3.35
C LYS A 422 -22.74 -20.96 3.05
N ALA A 423 -22.38 -21.86 3.95
CA ALA A 423 -21.29 -22.83 3.76
C ALA A 423 -21.40 -23.60 2.43
N GLN A 424 -22.62 -23.87 1.96
CA GLN A 424 -22.85 -24.56 0.69
C GLN A 424 -22.19 -23.88 -0.51
N TYR A 425 -22.12 -22.54 -0.53
CA TYR A 425 -21.49 -21.80 -1.61
C TYR A 425 -19.97 -22.03 -1.58
N SER A 426 -19.36 -21.82 -0.41
CA SER A 426 -17.93 -22.05 -0.16
C SER A 426 -17.52 -23.52 -0.31
N SER A 427 -18.45 -24.48 -0.25
CA SER A 427 -18.18 -25.92 -0.39
C SER A 427 -18.00 -26.37 -1.85
N SER A 428 -18.22 -25.51 -2.85
CA SER A 428 -17.96 -25.81 -4.26
C SER A 428 -16.49 -26.14 -4.51
N ASN A 429 -16.20 -26.99 -5.50
CA ASN A 429 -14.82 -27.32 -5.91
C ASN A 429 -14.06 -26.11 -6.50
N THR A 430 -14.78 -25.06 -6.90
CA THR A 430 -14.22 -23.79 -7.36
C THR A 430 -13.53 -23.01 -6.24
N TYR A 431 -14.08 -23.05 -5.02
CA TYR A 431 -13.59 -22.26 -3.88
C TYR A 431 -12.81 -23.12 -2.89
N SER A 432 -13.37 -24.24 -2.48
CA SER A 432 -12.70 -25.22 -1.61
C SER A 432 -12.09 -26.35 -2.44
N ARG A 433 -11.04 -26.08 -3.21
CA ARG A 433 -10.47 -27.06 -4.14
C ARG A 433 -10.05 -28.34 -3.39
N PRO A 434 -10.55 -29.53 -3.78
CA PRO A 434 -10.17 -30.78 -3.12
C PRO A 434 -8.66 -31.03 -3.20
N SER A 435 -8.08 -31.53 -2.12
CA SER A 435 -6.71 -32.04 -2.08
C SER A 435 -6.56 -33.34 -2.88
N ALA A 436 -5.34 -33.84 -2.97
CA ALA A 436 -5.06 -35.15 -3.56
C ALA A 436 -5.80 -36.31 -2.84
N THR A 437 -6.14 -36.15 -1.56
CA THR A 437 -6.89 -37.13 -0.75
C THR A 437 -8.40 -36.88 -0.76
N GLY A 438 -8.86 -35.93 -1.57
CA GLY A 438 -10.26 -35.52 -1.69
C GLY A 438 -10.78 -34.62 -0.55
N GLU A 439 -9.91 -34.20 0.37
CA GLU A 439 -10.26 -33.30 1.48
C GLU A 439 -10.47 -31.88 0.98
N LYS A 440 -11.41 -31.18 1.61
CA LYS A 440 -11.75 -29.79 1.30
C LYS A 440 -11.63 -28.95 2.55
N PHE A 441 -11.32 -27.67 2.34
CA PHE A 441 -10.99 -26.74 3.40
C PHE A 441 -11.85 -25.48 3.29
N MET A 442 -12.41 -25.06 4.42
CA MET A 442 -13.23 -23.87 4.53
C MET A 442 -13.01 -23.23 5.88
N TYR A 443 -12.87 -21.91 5.89
CA TYR A 443 -12.88 -21.14 7.12
C TYR A 443 -14.30 -20.71 7.49
N LEU A 444 -14.58 -20.71 8.79
CA LEU A 444 -15.60 -19.87 9.40
C LEU A 444 -14.89 -18.66 10.02
N CYS A 445 -15.34 -17.46 9.66
CA CYS A 445 -14.61 -16.22 9.92
C CYS A 445 -15.50 -15.15 10.55
N SER A 446 -14.97 -14.40 11.51
CA SER A 446 -15.44 -13.09 11.92
C SER A 446 -15.07 -12.05 10.87
N VAL A 447 -16.08 -11.43 10.25
CA VAL A 447 -15.92 -10.44 9.19
C VAL A 447 -16.61 -9.14 9.57
N LEU A 448 -15.88 -8.03 9.50
CA LEU A 448 -16.41 -6.68 9.70
C LEU A 448 -17.13 -6.22 8.43
N THR A 449 -18.42 -6.55 8.34
CA THR A 449 -19.27 -6.17 7.22
C THR A 449 -19.77 -4.74 7.30
N GLY A 450 -19.90 -4.20 8.52
CA GLY A 450 -20.34 -2.83 8.78
C GLY A 450 -21.61 -2.43 8.03
N ASP A 451 -21.65 -1.16 7.61
CA ASP A 451 -22.63 -0.68 6.65
C ASP A 451 -22.24 -1.14 5.24
N PHE A 452 -23.17 -1.76 4.52
CA PHE A 452 -22.90 -2.33 3.20
C PHE A 452 -23.85 -1.83 2.12
N THR A 453 -23.42 -1.94 0.87
CA THR A 453 -24.22 -1.63 -0.32
C THR A 453 -23.94 -2.59 -1.47
N THR A 454 -24.63 -2.48 -2.59
CA THR A 454 -24.43 -3.37 -3.74
C THR A 454 -23.05 -3.16 -4.36
N GLY A 455 -22.33 -4.26 -4.60
CA GLY A 455 -21.02 -4.25 -5.26
C GLY A 455 -21.13 -4.27 -6.78
N ALA A 456 -20.12 -3.72 -7.44
CA ALA A 456 -19.99 -3.75 -8.89
C ALA A 456 -18.61 -4.26 -9.31
N GLN A 457 -18.52 -4.71 -10.55
CA GLN A 457 -17.26 -5.20 -11.13
C GLN A 457 -16.19 -4.10 -11.07
N ASP A 458 -14.93 -4.52 -10.91
CA ASP A 458 -13.74 -3.67 -10.91
C ASP A 458 -13.63 -2.63 -9.79
N MET A 459 -14.57 -2.60 -8.82
CA MET A 459 -14.40 -1.84 -7.58
C MET A 459 -13.14 -2.30 -6.85
N ILE A 460 -12.31 -1.37 -6.41
CA ILE A 460 -11.12 -1.63 -5.57
C ILE A 460 -11.33 -1.21 -4.11
N GLU A 461 -12.44 -0.52 -3.84
CA GLU A 461 -12.86 -0.05 -2.53
C GLU A 461 -14.39 0.13 -2.50
N PRO A 462 -15.03 0.15 -1.32
CA PRO A 462 -16.46 0.43 -1.22
C PRO A 462 -16.80 1.85 -1.69
N PRO A 463 -18.00 2.06 -2.25
CA PRO A 463 -18.44 3.38 -2.68
C PRO A 463 -18.70 4.33 -1.50
N LEU A 464 -18.82 5.63 -1.81
CA LEU A 464 -19.23 6.66 -0.85
C LEU A 464 -20.69 6.46 -0.41
N LYS A 465 -20.98 6.71 0.88
CA LYS A 465 -22.36 6.68 1.39
C LYS A 465 -23.20 7.85 0.85
N LYS A 466 -22.56 9.00 0.65
CA LYS A 466 -23.20 10.23 0.16
C LYS A 466 -22.25 10.96 -0.79
N ALA A 467 -22.79 11.51 -1.88
CA ALA A 467 -22.01 12.32 -2.79
C ALA A 467 -21.47 13.57 -2.08
N GLY A 468 -20.19 13.89 -2.29
CA GLY A 468 -19.52 15.04 -1.70
C GLY A 468 -18.99 14.84 -0.27
N THR A 469 -19.07 13.62 0.29
CA THR A 469 -18.39 13.27 1.55
C THR A 469 -17.19 12.36 1.28
N THR A 470 -16.35 12.16 2.30
CA THR A 470 -15.27 11.16 2.28
C THR A 470 -15.69 9.83 2.93
N GLU A 471 -16.92 9.73 3.41
CA GLU A 471 -17.42 8.57 4.14
C GLU A 471 -17.84 7.45 3.18
N LYS A 472 -17.18 6.30 3.29
CA LYS A 472 -17.43 5.10 2.50
C LYS A 472 -18.25 4.07 3.28
N TYR A 473 -18.95 3.21 2.54
CA TYR A 473 -19.43 1.93 3.07
C TYR A 473 -18.26 1.07 3.56
N ASP A 474 -18.54 0.07 4.40
CA ASP A 474 -17.54 -0.83 4.97
C ASP A 474 -17.28 -2.06 4.11
N SER A 475 -18.33 -2.55 3.45
CA SER A 475 -18.28 -3.69 2.55
C SER A 475 -19.32 -3.56 1.43
N VAL A 476 -19.26 -4.49 0.48
CA VAL A 476 -20.30 -4.60 -0.55
C VAL A 476 -20.87 -6.01 -0.62
N VAL A 477 -22.08 -6.13 -1.16
CA VAL A 477 -22.85 -7.37 -1.25
C VAL A 477 -23.38 -7.59 -2.66
N ASP A 478 -23.81 -8.82 -2.95
CA ASP A 478 -24.54 -9.17 -4.17
C ASP A 478 -25.96 -8.61 -4.19
N ASN A 479 -26.64 -8.60 -3.04
CA ASN A 479 -28.00 -8.10 -2.87
C ASN A 479 -28.19 -7.48 -1.49
N THR A 480 -28.59 -6.21 -1.39
CA THR A 480 -28.73 -5.50 -0.11
C THR A 480 -29.91 -5.95 0.74
N GLN A 481 -30.97 -6.51 0.14
CA GLN A 481 -32.15 -6.99 0.86
C GLN A 481 -31.92 -8.37 1.46
N ASN A 482 -31.22 -9.24 0.74
CA ASN A 482 -30.90 -10.60 1.18
C ASN A 482 -29.50 -10.99 0.69
N PRO A 483 -28.44 -10.52 1.37
CA PRO A 483 -27.07 -10.81 0.97
C PRO A 483 -26.79 -12.31 1.01
N SER A 484 -26.23 -12.86 -0.07
CA SER A 484 -25.69 -14.23 -0.07
C SER A 484 -24.18 -14.24 0.16
N MET A 485 -23.53 -13.09 -0.05
CA MET A 485 -22.10 -12.89 0.18
C MET A 485 -21.76 -11.45 0.56
N PHE A 486 -20.62 -11.29 1.22
CA PHE A 486 -19.99 -10.02 1.53
C PHE A 486 -18.60 -9.98 0.94
N ILE A 487 -18.22 -8.81 0.41
CA ILE A 487 -16.92 -8.53 -0.15
C ILE A 487 -16.31 -7.40 0.68
N VAL A 488 -15.18 -7.70 1.32
CA VAL A 488 -14.39 -6.72 2.08
C VAL A 488 -13.12 -6.39 1.31
N PHE A 489 -12.74 -5.12 1.32
CA PHE A 489 -11.59 -4.61 0.56
C PHE A 489 -10.35 -4.38 1.43
N HIS A 490 -10.49 -4.50 2.76
CA HIS A 490 -9.38 -4.40 3.70
C HIS A 490 -9.10 -5.77 4.31
N ASP A 491 -7.85 -6.22 4.17
CA ASP A 491 -7.37 -7.53 4.64
C ASP A 491 -7.59 -7.73 6.16
N SER A 492 -7.49 -6.64 6.94
CA SER A 492 -7.73 -6.65 8.39
C SER A 492 -9.21 -6.70 8.80
N HIS A 493 -10.16 -6.73 7.86
CA HIS A 493 -11.60 -6.80 8.17
C HIS A 493 -12.10 -8.24 8.34
N ALA A 494 -11.24 -9.24 8.29
CA ALA A 494 -11.63 -10.62 8.51
C ALA A 494 -10.59 -11.38 9.34
N TYR A 495 -11.07 -12.20 10.27
CA TYR A 495 -10.26 -13.10 11.08
C TYR A 495 -10.71 -14.55 10.82
N PRO A 496 -9.78 -15.47 10.50
CA PRO A 496 -10.12 -16.87 10.27
C PRO A 496 -10.30 -17.61 11.61
N ASP A 497 -11.48 -17.59 12.24
CA ASP A 497 -11.68 -18.22 13.56
C ASP A 497 -11.44 -19.72 13.56
N TYR A 498 -12.00 -20.43 12.57
CA TYR A 498 -11.96 -21.88 12.51
C TYR A 498 -11.66 -22.38 11.11
N LEU A 499 -10.78 -23.37 11.00
CA LEU A 499 -10.57 -24.16 9.81
C LEU A 499 -11.38 -25.46 9.90
N ILE A 500 -12.33 -25.64 8.97
CA ILE A 500 -13.16 -26.84 8.84
C ILE A 500 -12.58 -27.68 7.70
N THR A 501 -12.15 -28.91 8.02
CA THR A 501 -11.76 -29.91 7.03
C THR A 501 -12.91 -30.89 6.82
N PHE A 502 -13.33 -31.11 5.58
CA PHE A 502 -14.51 -31.92 5.25
C PHE A 502 -14.37 -32.67 3.92
N LYS A 503 -15.29 -33.59 3.61
CA LYS A 503 -15.39 -34.30 2.33
C LYS A 503 -16.81 -34.29 1.76
#